data_AF-A0A560CRU3-F1
#
_entry.id   AF-A0A560CRU3-F1
#
_cell.length_a   1.000
_cell.length_b   1.000
_cell.length_c   1.000
_cell.angle_alpha   90.00
_cell.angle_beta   90.00
_cell.angle_gamma   90.00
#
_symmetry.space_group_name_H-M   'P 1'
#
loop_
_entity.id
_entity.type
_entity.pdbx_description
1 polymer ?
#
loop_
_entity_poly.entity_id
_entity_poly.type
_entity_poly.pdbx_seq_one_letter_code
_entity_poly.pdbx_strand_id
1 'polypeptide(L)'
;MFAVGLGSLGGTLPRPAAAATEAAFISEQVFAVAYGKIAEVYLQQVDFGRLGLDGLKGLATIDPTARAERQGNTVRLYVSGSVIGEYAAPSLSDAAGWAALTTKAVERARLYSPTLYQAVPERVYQVVLDSVMSDLDGYSRYTGTQRATSERAQREGYGGIGLSLETANGRTLIRNVLPRSPADRAGIRGGDQLLAIDGDLTARLSESDMRDRLRGPTGTMVLLTVARDNNPPRRAPLRRERVVPNTVNSSVSEQVGVLKVDRFNAATASNLRDAVLSTRQSVGKGLRGFVLDLRGNPGGLLDQAVAVADLFIAQGKIITTEGRHPDSRQRFEAGPDDIAEGLPLVVLVDGRSASSAEVVAAALQDSGRAVVVGASSYGKGSVQTVTRLPNDGELFLTWSRIYTPAGYTLHRQGVQPTVCTSRTGQDDPVALLSDLRDGRARPMTQFAGWRARAADDEEALARLREACPWKEHEPELDVKVALRLLADPALYQRAVALSSTNTVAER
;
A
#
# COMPACT_ATOMS: atom_id res chain seq x y z
N MET A 1 -36.00 82.09 -21.39
CA MET A 1 -35.46 81.80 -22.74
C MET A 1 -34.30 80.83 -22.57
N PHE A 2 -34.42 79.62 -23.14
CA PHE A 2 -33.39 78.60 -23.45
C PHE A 2 -32.50 78.06 -22.29
N ALA A 3 -32.15 76.78 -22.22
CA ALA A 3 -32.58 75.54 -22.85
C ALA A 3 -31.93 74.36 -22.09
N VAL A 4 -32.58 73.21 -22.21
CA VAL A 4 -32.26 71.91 -21.60
C VAL A 4 -30.99 71.30 -22.20
N GLY A 5 -30.20 70.63 -21.36
CA GLY A 5 -29.12 69.73 -21.78
C GLY A 5 -28.99 68.54 -20.83
N LEU A 6 -29.61 67.41 -21.20
CA LEU A 6 -29.45 66.09 -20.57
C LEU A 6 -28.13 65.47 -21.04
N GLY A 7 -27.21 65.19 -20.11
CA GLY A 7 -25.98 64.43 -20.35
C GLY A 7 -25.95 63.17 -19.50
N SER A 8 -26.09 62.02 -20.15
CA SER A 8 -26.04 60.68 -19.56
C SER A 8 -24.63 60.30 -19.11
N LEU A 9 -24.46 59.97 -17.83
CA LEU A 9 -23.25 59.33 -17.30
C LEU A 9 -23.29 57.82 -17.61
N GLY A 10 -22.65 57.42 -18.70
CA GLY A 10 -22.36 56.01 -19.00
C GLY A 10 -21.20 55.51 -18.15
N GLY A 11 -21.50 54.87 -17.02
CA GLY A 11 -20.51 54.10 -16.25
C GLY A 11 -20.20 52.78 -16.95
N THR A 12 -18.99 52.63 -17.46
CA THR A 12 -18.45 51.36 -17.94
C THR A 12 -18.17 50.43 -16.75
N LEU A 13 -18.98 49.40 -16.61
CA LEU A 13 -18.68 48.26 -15.72
C LEU A 13 -17.39 47.57 -16.20
N PRO A 14 -16.45 47.19 -15.30
CA PRO A 14 -15.30 46.41 -15.71
C PRO A 14 -15.77 45.01 -16.14
N ARG A 15 -15.43 44.63 -17.37
CA ARG A 15 -15.56 43.25 -17.87
C ARG A 15 -14.78 42.32 -16.94
N PRO A 16 -15.35 41.18 -16.49
CA PRO A 16 -14.54 40.15 -15.85
C PRO A 16 -13.55 39.63 -16.89
N ALA A 17 -12.27 39.65 -16.54
CA ALA A 17 -11.24 38.97 -17.31
C ALA A 17 -11.52 37.47 -17.26
N ALA A 18 -12.15 36.95 -18.31
CA ALA A 18 -12.14 35.52 -18.57
C ALA A 18 -10.68 35.14 -18.83
N ALA A 19 -10.03 34.54 -17.82
CA ALA A 19 -8.80 33.81 -18.04
C ALA A 19 -9.12 32.70 -19.03
N ALA A 20 -8.71 32.88 -20.29
CA ALA A 20 -8.64 31.79 -21.24
C ALA A 20 -7.61 30.81 -20.67
N THR A 21 -8.08 29.71 -20.10
CA THR A 21 -7.24 28.61 -19.65
C THR A 21 -6.51 28.09 -20.89
N GLU A 22 -5.24 28.43 -21.03
CA GLU A 22 -4.36 27.83 -22.04
C GLU A 22 -4.47 26.32 -21.85
N ALA A 23 -4.96 25.60 -22.87
CA ALA A 23 -5.22 24.18 -22.73
C ALA A 23 -3.88 23.49 -22.44
N ALA A 24 -3.71 22.97 -21.23
CA ALA A 24 -2.47 22.31 -20.85
C ALA A 24 -2.22 21.12 -21.79
N PHE A 25 -1.02 21.05 -22.37
CA PHE A 25 -0.61 20.01 -23.32
C PHE A 25 -0.39 18.66 -22.62
N ILE A 26 -0.62 17.57 -23.34
CA ILE A 26 -0.22 16.22 -22.93
C ILE A 26 1.30 16.07 -23.14
N SER A 27 2.01 15.74 -22.06
CA SER A 27 3.44 15.50 -22.06
C SER A 27 3.74 14.09 -22.57
N GLU A 28 4.50 14.01 -23.66
CA GLU A 28 5.02 12.75 -24.21
C GLU A 28 5.83 11.98 -23.16
N GLN A 29 6.53 12.69 -22.26
CA GLN A 29 7.39 12.06 -21.26
C GLN A 29 6.62 11.14 -20.31
N VAL A 30 5.34 11.42 -20.02
CA VAL A 30 4.51 10.57 -19.16
C VAL A 30 4.29 9.21 -19.82
N PHE A 31 3.89 9.18 -21.09
CA PHE A 31 3.72 7.94 -21.83
C PHE A 31 5.06 7.25 -22.12
N ALA A 32 6.10 8.00 -22.47
CA ALA A 32 7.42 7.44 -22.75
C ALA A 32 7.99 6.70 -21.53
N VAL A 33 7.94 7.30 -20.33
CA VAL A 33 8.37 6.65 -19.10
C VAL A 33 7.48 5.45 -18.76
N ALA A 34 6.16 5.58 -18.91
CA ALA A 34 5.23 4.48 -18.60
C ALA A 34 5.46 3.26 -19.49
N TYR A 35 5.45 3.42 -20.82
CA TYR A 35 5.67 2.33 -21.78
C TYR A 35 7.08 1.77 -21.66
N GLY A 36 8.08 2.63 -21.49
CA GLY A 36 9.46 2.21 -21.27
C GLY A 36 9.60 1.31 -20.04
N LYS A 37 8.97 1.68 -18.91
CA LYS A 37 9.01 0.86 -17.69
C LYS A 37 8.25 -0.46 -17.83
N ILE A 38 7.13 -0.49 -18.53
CA ILE A 38 6.47 -1.77 -18.85
C ILE A 38 7.44 -2.66 -19.63
N ALA A 39 8.10 -2.13 -20.67
CA ALA A 39 9.03 -2.91 -21.51
C ALA A 39 10.22 -3.44 -20.70
N GLU A 40 10.75 -2.60 -19.81
CA GLU A 40 11.93 -2.88 -19.00
C GLU A 40 11.64 -3.91 -17.91
N VAL A 41 10.65 -3.66 -17.04
CA VAL A 41 10.53 -4.37 -15.76
C VAL A 41 9.30 -5.26 -15.63
N TYR A 42 8.28 -5.11 -16.48
CA TYR A 42 7.05 -5.89 -16.31
C TYR A 42 7.32 -7.40 -16.36
N LEU A 43 6.59 -8.16 -15.52
CA LEU A 43 6.83 -9.59 -15.26
C LEU A 43 6.90 -10.43 -16.54
N GLN A 44 6.12 -10.09 -17.56
CA GLN A 44 6.06 -10.81 -18.83
C GLN A 44 6.43 -9.88 -20.00
N GLN A 45 6.74 -10.46 -21.17
CA GLN A 45 6.81 -9.69 -22.40
C GLN A 45 5.39 -9.30 -22.84
N VAL A 46 5.25 -8.12 -23.44
CA VAL A 46 3.95 -7.55 -23.82
C VAL A 46 3.90 -7.22 -25.31
N ASP A 47 2.70 -7.24 -25.88
CA ASP A 47 2.40 -6.68 -27.19
C ASP A 47 2.03 -5.20 -27.03
N PHE A 48 2.97 -4.30 -27.30
CA PHE A 48 2.73 -2.86 -27.26
C PHE A 48 1.74 -2.37 -28.30
N GLY A 49 1.51 -3.13 -29.37
CA GLY A 49 0.47 -2.83 -30.34
C GLY A 49 -0.93 -3.02 -29.80
N ARG A 50 -1.13 -4.03 -28.96
CA ARG A 50 -2.38 -4.20 -28.21
C ARG A 50 -2.50 -3.14 -27.12
N LEU A 51 -1.48 -3.00 -26.25
CA LEU A 51 -1.50 -2.03 -25.15
C LEU A 51 -1.72 -0.59 -25.64
N GLY A 52 -1.00 -0.18 -26.68
CA GLY A 52 -1.11 1.14 -27.28
C GLY A 52 -2.50 1.42 -27.84
N LEU A 53 -3.08 0.44 -28.53
CA LEU A 53 -4.42 0.55 -29.08
C LEU A 53 -5.48 0.62 -27.97
N ASP A 54 -5.39 -0.21 -26.94
CA ASP A 54 -6.35 -0.21 -25.84
C ASP A 54 -6.25 1.06 -25.00
N GLY A 55 -5.03 1.59 -24.80
CA GLY A 55 -4.80 2.93 -24.26
C GLY A 55 -5.57 4.02 -25.02
N LEU A 56 -5.54 4.00 -26.36
CA LEU A 56 -6.30 4.96 -27.17
C LEU A 56 -7.81 4.76 -27.10
N LYS A 57 -8.29 3.52 -27.03
CA LYS A 57 -9.72 3.24 -26.81
C LYS A 57 -10.21 3.78 -25.46
N GLY A 58 -9.33 3.90 -24.46
CA GLY A 58 -9.62 4.51 -23.16
C GLY A 58 -10.19 5.94 -23.24
N LEU A 59 -9.88 6.68 -24.32
CA LEU A 59 -10.44 8.01 -24.58
C LEU A 59 -11.98 8.02 -24.66
N ALA A 60 -12.60 6.90 -25.01
CA ALA A 60 -14.06 6.73 -25.02
C ALA A 60 -14.70 6.97 -23.63
N THR A 61 -13.92 6.84 -22.56
CA THR A 61 -14.35 7.14 -21.17
C THR A 61 -14.59 8.63 -20.94
N ILE A 62 -13.95 9.51 -21.72
CA ILE A 62 -14.15 10.96 -21.65
C ILE A 62 -15.13 11.41 -22.74
N ASP A 63 -14.95 10.91 -23.96
CA ASP A 63 -15.85 11.18 -25.09
C ASP A 63 -16.26 9.85 -25.74
N PRO A 64 -17.51 9.37 -25.53
CA PRO A 64 -18.00 8.10 -26.08
C PRO A 64 -17.95 7.98 -27.62
N THR A 65 -17.77 9.10 -28.32
CA THR A 65 -17.63 9.12 -29.78
C THR A 65 -16.19 8.87 -30.26
N ALA A 66 -15.21 8.95 -29.36
CA ALA A 66 -13.81 8.66 -29.66
C ALA A 66 -13.62 7.15 -29.86
N ARG A 67 -12.97 6.76 -30.97
CA ARG A 67 -12.62 5.37 -31.26
C ARG A 67 -11.23 5.27 -31.87
N ALA A 68 -10.52 4.20 -31.54
CA ALA A 68 -9.24 3.88 -32.15
C ALA A 68 -9.27 2.44 -32.66
N GLU A 69 -8.82 2.25 -33.90
CA GLU A 69 -8.78 0.94 -34.57
C GLU A 69 -7.44 0.76 -35.26
N ARG A 70 -6.99 -0.49 -35.34
CA ARG A 70 -5.80 -0.85 -36.12
C ARG A 70 -6.20 -1.76 -37.28
N GLN A 71 -5.79 -1.39 -38.49
CA GLN A 71 -5.94 -2.17 -39.71
C GLN A 71 -4.57 -2.37 -40.34
N GLY A 72 -4.03 -3.59 -40.24
CA GLY A 72 -2.66 -3.89 -40.67
C GLY A 72 -1.62 -3.02 -39.95
N ASN A 73 -0.90 -2.22 -40.74
CA ASN A 73 0.14 -1.30 -40.25
C ASN A 73 -0.36 0.14 -40.07
N THR A 74 -1.67 0.35 -39.96
CA THR A 74 -2.26 1.68 -39.79
C THR A 74 -3.14 1.70 -38.54
N VAL A 75 -2.95 2.72 -37.70
CA VAL A 75 -3.86 3.08 -36.61
C VAL A 75 -4.72 4.26 -37.06
N ARG A 76 -6.04 4.09 -37.02
CA ARG A 76 -7.02 5.13 -37.32
C ARG A 76 -7.70 5.61 -36.06
N LEU A 77 -7.86 6.91 -35.96
CA LEU A 77 -8.55 7.58 -34.87
C LEU A 77 -9.81 8.27 -35.39
N TYR A 78 -10.92 8.05 -34.69
CA TYR A 78 -12.22 8.60 -35.03
C TYR A 78 -12.77 9.43 -33.88
N VAL A 79 -13.50 10.50 -34.22
CA VAL A 79 -14.37 11.25 -33.29
C VAL A 79 -15.67 11.52 -34.03
N SER A 80 -16.81 11.28 -33.37
CA SER A 80 -18.15 11.41 -33.99
C SER A 80 -18.28 10.70 -35.35
N GLY A 81 -17.64 9.54 -35.49
CA GLY A 81 -17.66 8.72 -36.72
C GLY A 81 -16.76 9.22 -37.86
N SER A 82 -16.10 10.37 -37.72
CA SER A 82 -15.17 10.90 -38.73
C SER A 82 -13.74 10.50 -38.41
N VAL A 83 -12.96 10.10 -39.43
CA VAL A 83 -11.51 9.87 -39.30
C VAL A 83 -10.82 11.21 -39.06
N ILE A 84 -10.19 11.37 -37.90
CA ILE A 84 -9.46 12.59 -37.55
C ILE A 84 -7.95 12.45 -37.69
N GLY A 85 -7.44 11.21 -37.74
CA GLY A 85 -6.03 10.92 -37.93
C GLY A 85 -5.77 9.47 -38.36
N GLU A 86 -4.75 9.31 -39.19
CA GLU A 86 -4.19 8.00 -39.59
C GLU A 86 -2.68 8.01 -39.31
N TYR A 87 -2.20 6.96 -38.66
CA TYR A 87 -0.81 6.84 -38.22
C TYR A 87 -0.24 5.50 -38.65
N ALA A 88 1.04 5.46 -39.04
CA ALA A 88 1.75 4.20 -39.18
C ALA A 88 1.88 3.52 -37.81
N ALA A 89 1.47 2.26 -37.72
CA ALA A 89 1.59 1.46 -36.50
C ALA A 89 3.06 1.07 -36.27
N PRO A 90 3.65 1.39 -35.10
CA PRO A 90 4.95 0.88 -34.71
C PRO A 90 4.94 -0.65 -34.61
N SER A 91 6.13 -1.25 -34.54
CA SER A 91 6.24 -2.70 -34.30
C SER A 91 5.60 -3.10 -32.96
N LEU A 92 5.18 -4.36 -32.82
CA LEU A 92 4.50 -4.84 -31.61
C LEU A 92 5.40 -4.79 -30.36
N SER A 93 6.72 -4.73 -30.53
CA SER A 93 7.69 -4.64 -29.43
C SER A 93 8.23 -3.22 -29.21
N ASP A 94 7.82 -2.24 -30.01
CA ASP A 94 8.38 -0.88 -29.97
C ASP A 94 7.63 0.02 -28.98
N ALA A 95 8.00 -0.10 -27.70
CA ALA A 95 7.42 0.69 -26.61
C ALA A 95 7.53 2.21 -26.83
N ALA A 96 8.67 2.69 -27.35
CA ALA A 96 8.91 4.10 -27.58
C ALA A 96 8.05 4.64 -28.74
N GLY A 97 7.96 3.89 -29.84
CA GLY A 97 7.10 4.21 -30.97
C GLY A 97 5.63 4.28 -30.56
N TRP A 98 5.16 3.34 -29.74
CA TRP A 98 3.78 3.35 -29.24
C TRP A 98 3.52 4.52 -28.29
N ALA A 99 4.43 4.86 -27.39
CA ALA A 99 4.30 6.06 -26.55
C ALA A 99 4.19 7.36 -27.37
N ALA A 100 5.03 7.50 -28.41
CA ALA A 100 5.00 8.66 -29.30
C ALA A 100 3.70 8.72 -30.12
N LEU A 101 3.22 7.58 -30.64
CA LEU A 101 1.94 7.49 -31.34
C LEU A 101 0.78 7.86 -30.41
N THR A 102 0.76 7.31 -29.19
CA THR A 102 -0.29 7.60 -28.19
C THR A 102 -0.38 9.10 -27.92
N THR A 103 0.74 9.78 -27.68
CA THR A 103 0.78 11.23 -27.48
C THR A 103 0.15 11.98 -28.67
N LYS A 104 0.61 11.68 -29.89
CA LYS A 104 0.14 12.34 -31.12
C LYS A 104 -1.36 12.12 -31.35
N ALA A 105 -1.83 10.90 -31.15
CA ALA A 105 -3.24 10.54 -31.32
C ALA A 105 -4.13 11.20 -30.26
N VAL A 106 -3.70 11.23 -29.00
CA VAL A 106 -4.43 11.91 -27.91
C VAL A 106 -4.55 13.41 -28.18
N GLU A 107 -3.44 14.09 -28.52
CA GLU A 107 -3.48 15.52 -28.85
C GLU A 107 -4.36 15.79 -30.07
N ARG A 108 -4.31 14.91 -31.08
CA ARG A 108 -5.22 14.99 -32.23
C ARG A 108 -6.69 14.83 -31.81
N ALA A 109 -7.01 13.89 -30.93
CA ALA A 109 -8.37 13.70 -30.43
C ALA A 109 -8.90 14.96 -29.74
N ARG A 110 -8.07 15.61 -28.92
CA ARG A 110 -8.41 16.85 -28.20
C ARG A 110 -8.73 18.00 -29.14
N LEU A 111 -8.13 18.08 -30.32
CA LEU A 111 -8.46 19.12 -31.31
C LEU A 111 -9.84 18.95 -31.97
N TYR A 112 -10.38 17.72 -31.99
CA TYR A 112 -11.63 17.39 -32.69
C TYR A 112 -12.78 17.03 -31.75
N SER A 113 -12.53 16.95 -30.44
CA SER A 113 -13.53 16.70 -29.40
C SER A 113 -13.51 17.82 -28.36
N PRO A 114 -14.57 18.65 -28.27
CA PRO A 114 -14.68 19.68 -27.23
C PRO A 114 -14.55 19.11 -25.81
N THR A 115 -15.09 17.91 -25.56
CA THR A 115 -15.02 17.24 -24.25
C THR A 115 -13.59 16.82 -23.90
N LEU A 116 -12.84 16.26 -24.86
CA LEU A 116 -11.43 15.92 -24.66
C LEU A 116 -10.55 17.18 -24.56
N TYR A 117 -10.88 18.25 -25.29
CA TYR A 117 -10.20 19.53 -25.20
C TYR A 117 -10.28 20.12 -23.78
N GLN A 118 -11.48 20.10 -23.19
CA GLN A 118 -11.77 20.63 -21.86
C GLN A 118 -11.25 19.74 -20.71
N ALA A 119 -10.94 18.48 -20.99
CA ALA A 119 -10.39 17.57 -19.99
C ALA A 119 -8.99 18.02 -19.55
N VAL A 120 -8.77 18.10 -18.23
CA VAL A 120 -7.44 18.33 -17.68
C VAL A 120 -6.50 17.17 -18.06
N PRO A 121 -5.19 17.43 -18.30
CA PRO A 121 -4.23 16.41 -18.70
C PRO A 121 -4.25 15.16 -17.82
N GLU A 122 -4.40 15.34 -16.51
CA GLU A 122 -4.44 14.24 -15.55
C GLU A 122 -5.58 13.26 -15.81
N ARG A 123 -6.76 13.76 -16.22
CA ARG A 123 -7.89 12.89 -16.57
C ARG A 123 -7.59 12.07 -17.81
N VAL A 124 -6.88 12.64 -18.78
CA VAL A 124 -6.47 11.98 -20.01
C VAL A 124 -5.42 10.91 -19.73
N TYR A 125 -4.38 11.21 -18.94
CA TYR A 125 -3.39 10.21 -18.52
C TYR A 125 -4.06 9.04 -17.78
N GLN A 126 -4.99 9.34 -16.86
CA GLN A 126 -5.69 8.32 -16.09
C GLN A 126 -6.44 7.35 -17.01
N VAL A 127 -7.28 7.83 -17.93
CA VAL A 127 -8.08 6.92 -18.78
C VAL A 127 -7.22 6.14 -19.77
N VAL A 128 -6.15 6.74 -20.30
CA VAL A 128 -5.25 6.03 -21.23
C VAL A 128 -4.43 4.98 -20.50
N LEU A 129 -3.79 5.35 -19.39
CA LEU A 129 -2.94 4.42 -18.64
C LEU A 129 -3.75 3.34 -17.93
N ASP A 130 -4.97 3.62 -17.44
CA ASP A 130 -5.83 2.57 -16.88
C ASP A 130 -6.16 1.51 -17.93
N SER A 131 -6.46 1.91 -19.17
CA SER A 131 -6.69 0.97 -20.28
C SER A 131 -5.43 0.24 -20.74
N VAL A 132 -4.24 0.85 -20.64
CA VAL A 132 -2.97 0.14 -20.85
C VAL A 132 -2.76 -0.92 -19.75
N MET A 133 -3.01 -0.57 -18.49
CA MET A 133 -2.71 -1.45 -17.35
C MET A 133 -3.69 -2.62 -17.22
N SER A 134 -4.95 -2.46 -17.68
CA SER A 134 -5.96 -3.52 -17.58
C SER A 134 -5.59 -4.80 -18.32
N ASP A 135 -4.71 -4.71 -19.30
CA ASP A 135 -4.21 -5.83 -20.09
C ASP A 135 -2.96 -6.51 -19.51
N LEU A 136 -2.39 -5.95 -18.44
CA LEU A 136 -1.21 -6.52 -17.77
C LEU A 136 -1.63 -7.59 -16.76
N ASP A 137 -2.13 -7.16 -15.60
CA ASP A 137 -2.60 -8.02 -14.53
C ASP A 137 -3.53 -7.26 -13.56
N GLY A 138 -4.14 -7.97 -12.61
CA GLY A 138 -5.08 -7.37 -11.64
C GLY A 138 -4.45 -6.49 -10.54
N TYR A 139 -3.13 -6.28 -10.54
CA TYR A 139 -2.40 -5.49 -9.55
C TYR A 139 -1.68 -4.28 -10.15
N SER A 140 -1.20 -4.38 -11.38
CA SER A 140 -0.52 -3.31 -12.11
C SER A 140 -1.50 -2.16 -12.37
N ARG A 141 -1.08 -0.93 -12.08
CA ARG A 141 -1.97 0.24 -12.14
C ARG A 141 -1.20 1.54 -12.32
N TYR A 142 -1.89 2.52 -12.87
CA TYR A 142 -1.52 3.92 -12.77
C TYR A 142 -2.27 4.59 -11.63
N THR A 143 -1.68 5.61 -11.03
CA THR A 143 -2.30 6.40 -9.96
C THR A 143 -1.96 7.86 -10.15
N GLY A 144 -3.01 8.66 -10.35
CA GLY A 144 -2.87 10.09 -10.54
C GLY A 144 -2.29 10.85 -9.35
N THR A 145 -1.79 12.05 -9.62
CA THR A 145 -0.94 12.85 -8.72
C THR A 145 -1.44 12.98 -7.28
N GLN A 146 -2.74 13.28 -7.09
CA GLN A 146 -3.30 13.49 -5.75
C GLN A 146 -3.27 12.20 -4.91
N ARG A 147 -3.69 11.09 -5.51
CA ARG A 147 -3.69 9.78 -4.85
C ARG A 147 -2.26 9.27 -4.67
N ALA A 148 -1.39 9.44 -5.67
CA ALA A 148 0.01 9.07 -5.60
C ALA A 148 0.73 9.79 -4.46
N THR A 149 0.50 11.10 -4.31
CA THR A 149 1.05 11.91 -3.20
C THR A 149 0.61 11.37 -1.85
N SER A 150 -0.67 11.03 -1.70
CA SER A 150 -1.23 10.51 -0.46
C SER A 150 -0.69 9.10 -0.12
N GLU A 151 -0.65 8.21 -1.11
CA GLU A 151 -0.11 6.85 -0.94
C GLU A 151 1.39 6.87 -0.65
N ARG A 152 2.17 7.71 -1.34
CA ARG A 152 3.60 7.91 -1.07
C ARG A 152 3.82 8.42 0.34
N ALA A 153 3.05 9.41 0.79
CA ALA A 153 3.11 9.91 2.16
C ALA A 153 2.81 8.82 3.21
N GLN A 154 1.93 7.86 2.92
CA GLN A 154 1.65 6.73 3.81
C GLN A 154 2.79 5.69 3.82
N ARG A 155 3.41 5.41 2.67
CA ARG A 155 4.50 4.43 2.53
C ARG A 155 5.83 4.95 3.04
N GLU A 156 6.19 6.17 2.64
CA GLU A 156 7.53 6.74 2.81
C GLU A 156 7.54 7.86 3.86
N GLY A 157 6.38 8.34 4.30
CA GLY A 157 6.28 9.54 5.12
C GLY A 157 6.24 10.83 4.31
N TYR A 158 6.04 11.93 5.01
CA TYR A 158 5.87 13.27 4.43
C TYR A 158 6.70 14.30 5.21
N GLY A 159 7.05 15.42 4.57
CA GLY A 159 7.66 16.54 5.27
C GLY A 159 6.63 17.23 6.18
N GLY A 160 6.92 17.29 7.49
CA GLY A 160 6.01 17.86 8.49
C GLY A 160 6.63 17.87 9.89
N ILE A 161 5.78 17.99 10.92
CA ILE A 161 6.23 18.17 12.31
C ILE A 161 5.79 17.06 13.27
N GLY A 162 5.02 16.08 12.80
CA GLY A 162 4.71 14.86 13.55
C GLY A 162 3.63 15.01 14.61
N LEU A 163 2.52 15.65 14.28
CA LEU A 163 1.34 15.72 15.15
C LEU A 163 0.06 15.41 14.37
N SER A 164 -1.00 15.04 15.08
CA SER A 164 -2.37 14.96 14.57
C SER A 164 -3.26 15.97 15.27
N LEU A 165 -4.24 16.49 14.54
CA LEU A 165 -5.19 17.47 15.03
C LEU A 165 -6.56 16.83 15.25
N GLU A 166 -7.33 17.41 16.15
CA GLU A 166 -8.75 17.17 16.32
C GLU A 166 -9.43 18.52 16.50
N THR A 167 -10.47 18.79 15.70
CA THR A 167 -11.25 20.01 15.83
C THR A 167 -12.57 19.67 16.49
N ALA A 168 -12.79 20.17 17.70
CA ALA A 168 -14.00 19.98 18.47
C ALA A 168 -14.49 21.33 18.99
N ASN A 169 -15.79 21.62 18.83
CA ASN A 169 -16.44 22.85 19.32
C ASN A 169 -15.71 24.14 18.90
N GLY A 170 -15.23 24.21 17.65
CA GLY A 170 -14.51 25.37 17.11
C GLY A 170 -13.09 25.56 17.68
N ARG A 171 -12.58 24.60 18.47
CA ARG A 171 -11.19 24.58 18.98
C ARG A 171 -10.41 23.50 18.26
N THR A 172 -9.23 23.86 17.76
CA THR A 172 -8.27 22.89 17.23
C THR A 172 -7.34 22.43 18.35
N LEU A 173 -7.44 21.17 18.73
CA LEU A 173 -6.61 20.52 19.72
C LEU A 173 -5.59 19.60 19.03
N ILE A 174 -4.46 19.42 19.69
CA ILE A 174 -3.46 18.44 19.31
C ILE A 174 -3.89 17.10 19.90
N ARG A 175 -4.23 16.14 19.04
CA ARG A 175 -4.71 14.83 19.47
C ARG A 175 -3.52 13.97 19.92
N ASN A 176 -2.58 13.72 19.02
CA ASN A 176 -1.37 12.94 19.28
C ASN A 176 -0.13 13.67 18.78
N VAL A 177 1.01 13.41 19.44
CA VAL A 177 2.34 13.83 19.01
C VAL A 177 3.18 12.59 18.81
N LEU A 178 3.83 12.48 17.65
CA LEU A 178 4.69 11.34 17.34
C LEU A 178 5.99 11.45 18.15
N PRO A 179 6.42 10.39 18.86
CA PRO A 179 7.68 10.40 19.58
C PRO A 179 8.87 10.74 18.69
N ARG A 180 9.84 11.48 19.23
CA ARG A 180 11.06 11.95 18.54
C ARG A 180 10.78 12.88 17.35
N SER A 181 9.56 13.34 17.13
CA SER A 181 9.24 14.29 16.05
C SER A 181 9.69 15.73 16.40
N PRO A 182 9.70 16.66 15.42
CA PRO A 182 9.89 18.08 15.71
C PRO A 182 8.94 18.61 16.79
N ALA A 183 7.66 18.22 16.76
CA ALA A 183 6.67 18.64 17.75
C ALA A 183 6.97 18.11 19.16
N ASP A 184 7.38 16.85 19.26
CA ASP A 184 7.76 16.22 20.53
C ASP A 184 8.97 16.94 21.17
N ARG A 185 10.02 17.19 20.38
CA ARG A 185 11.20 17.94 20.84
C ARG A 185 10.88 19.40 21.22
N ALA A 186 9.84 19.99 20.65
CA ALA A 186 9.34 21.31 21.01
C ALA A 186 8.44 21.31 22.27
N GLY A 187 8.30 20.16 22.95
CA GLY A 187 7.52 19.99 24.16
C GLY A 187 6.00 20.12 23.95
N ILE A 188 5.55 20.01 22.71
CA ILE A 188 4.13 19.98 22.35
C ILE A 188 3.55 18.63 22.79
N ARG A 189 2.35 18.63 23.36
CA ARG A 189 1.71 17.42 23.90
C ARG A 189 0.28 17.29 23.41
N GLY A 190 -0.26 16.06 23.49
CA GLY A 190 -1.69 15.83 23.33
C GLY A 190 -2.49 16.68 24.34
N GLY A 191 -3.58 17.27 23.88
CA GLY A 191 -4.42 18.21 24.64
C GLY A 191 -4.05 19.69 24.47
N ASP A 192 -2.86 20.01 23.94
CA ASP A 192 -2.50 21.41 23.64
C ASP A 192 -3.47 22.01 22.62
N GLN A 193 -3.86 23.27 22.79
CA GLN A 193 -4.67 24.00 21.83
C GLN A 193 -3.78 24.66 20.79
N LEU A 194 -4.02 24.38 19.51
CA LEU A 194 -3.37 25.06 18.39
C LEU A 194 -4.16 26.31 18.00
N LEU A 195 -3.56 27.48 18.22
CA LEU A 195 -4.20 28.79 18.00
C LEU A 195 -3.88 29.39 16.63
N ALA A 196 -2.65 29.21 16.14
CA ALA A 196 -2.23 29.74 14.84
C ALA A 196 -1.12 28.92 14.18
N ILE A 197 -1.07 28.95 12.85
CA ILE A 197 -0.01 28.39 12.00
C ILE A 197 0.52 29.52 11.12
N ASP A 198 1.81 29.85 11.25
CA ASP A 198 2.47 30.96 10.54
C ASP A 198 1.75 32.30 10.71
N GLY A 199 1.11 32.51 11.87
CA GLY A 199 0.36 33.72 12.20
C GLY A 199 -1.13 33.67 11.84
N ASP A 200 -1.56 32.74 10.99
CA ASP A 200 -2.96 32.58 10.62
C ASP A 200 -3.71 31.77 11.68
N LEU A 201 -4.81 32.35 12.19
CA LEU A 201 -5.64 31.73 13.22
C LEU A 201 -6.27 30.43 12.71
N THR A 202 -6.11 29.35 13.46
CA THR A 202 -6.69 28.04 13.12
C THR A 202 -8.21 28.07 13.01
N ALA A 203 -8.88 28.93 13.78
CA ALA A 203 -10.33 29.14 13.71
C ALA A 203 -10.84 29.64 12.34
N ARG A 204 -9.95 30.12 11.45
CA ARG A 204 -10.28 30.58 10.09
C ARG A 204 -9.85 29.60 8.99
N LEU A 205 -9.23 28.49 9.37
CA LEU A 205 -8.67 27.51 8.44
C LEU A 205 -9.53 26.24 8.44
N SER A 206 -9.71 25.63 7.27
CA SER A 206 -10.25 24.28 7.21
C SER A 206 -9.21 23.27 7.72
N GLU A 207 -9.65 22.05 8.06
CA GLU A 207 -8.72 20.99 8.44
C GLU A 207 -7.74 20.65 7.32
N SER A 208 -8.17 20.71 6.06
CA SER A 208 -7.30 20.61 4.88
C SER A 208 -6.24 21.70 4.86
N ASP A 209 -6.63 22.97 5.03
CA ASP A 209 -5.68 24.09 5.00
C ASP A 209 -4.64 23.96 6.11
N MET A 210 -5.07 23.56 7.32
CA MET A 210 -4.16 23.31 8.42
C MET A 210 -3.19 22.18 8.11
N ARG A 211 -3.66 21.05 7.56
CA ARG A 211 -2.76 19.94 7.17
C ARG A 211 -1.76 20.37 6.11
N ASP A 212 -2.19 21.11 5.10
CA ASP A 212 -1.33 21.56 3.99
C ASP A 212 -0.28 22.56 4.47
N ARG A 213 -0.64 23.44 5.42
CA ARG A 213 0.29 24.39 6.06
C ARG A 213 1.25 23.71 7.04
N LEU A 214 0.82 22.69 7.76
CA LEU A 214 1.69 21.93 8.66
C LEU A 214 2.68 21.05 7.89
N ARG A 215 2.29 20.60 6.70
CA ARG A 215 3.15 19.91 5.75
C ARG A 215 3.97 20.89 4.92
N GLY A 216 5.00 20.38 4.28
CA GLY A 216 5.87 21.18 3.43
C GLY A 216 7.22 20.52 3.23
N PRO A 217 8.10 21.11 2.40
CA PRO A 217 9.41 20.54 2.14
C PRO A 217 10.21 20.35 3.43
N THR A 218 10.89 19.21 3.56
CA THR A 218 11.79 18.93 4.68
C THR A 218 12.86 20.02 4.79
N GLY A 219 13.15 20.44 6.01
CA GLY A 219 14.14 21.47 6.32
C GLY A 219 13.58 22.89 6.40
N THR A 220 12.35 23.13 5.90
CA THR A 220 11.66 24.43 6.03
C THR A 220 11.10 24.64 7.44
N MET A 221 10.81 25.89 7.81
CA MET A 221 10.26 26.24 9.12
C MET A 221 8.74 26.40 9.08
N VAL A 222 8.08 26.11 10.20
CA VAL A 222 6.70 26.46 10.50
C VAL A 222 6.63 27.02 11.91
N LEU A 223 5.84 28.07 12.12
CA LEU A 223 5.64 28.69 13.42
C LEU A 223 4.26 28.32 13.95
N LEU A 224 4.21 27.59 15.06
CA LEU A 224 2.96 27.34 15.75
C LEU A 224 2.77 28.31 16.92
N THR A 225 1.54 28.73 17.15
CA THR A 225 1.12 29.34 18.42
C THR A 225 0.25 28.33 19.16
N VAL A 226 0.73 27.84 20.30
CA VAL A 226 0.05 26.82 21.11
C VAL A 226 -0.25 27.34 22.52
N ALA A 227 -1.36 26.90 23.09
CA ALA A 227 -1.73 27.18 24.48
C ALA A 227 -1.98 25.87 25.23
N ARG A 228 -1.60 25.84 26.51
CA ARG A 228 -1.81 24.70 27.41
C ARG A 228 -2.40 25.21 28.72
N ASP A 229 -3.58 24.71 29.06
CA ASP A 229 -4.33 25.11 30.25
C ASP A 229 -4.47 26.64 30.33
N ASN A 230 -4.18 27.24 31.49
CA ASN A 230 -4.23 28.69 31.70
C ASN A 230 -2.88 29.39 31.45
N ASN A 231 -1.90 28.71 30.84
CA ASN A 231 -0.62 29.33 30.53
C ASN A 231 -0.76 30.28 29.32
N PRO A 232 0.02 31.38 29.30
CA PRO A 232 0.06 32.26 28.13
C PRO A 232 0.40 31.48 26.85
N PRO A 233 -0.23 31.80 25.71
CA PRO A 233 0.13 31.23 24.43
C PRO A 233 1.62 31.38 24.15
N ARG A 234 2.26 30.29 23.71
CA ARG A 234 3.68 30.28 23.35
C ARG A 234 3.85 30.04 21.85
N ARG A 235 4.87 30.69 21.29
CA ARG A 235 5.32 30.44 19.92
C ARG A 235 6.34 29.31 19.91
N ALA A 236 6.15 28.35 19.02
CA ALA A 236 7.04 27.23 18.81
C ALA A 236 7.48 27.21 17.34
N PRO A 237 8.68 27.68 17.00
CA PRO A 237 9.25 27.49 15.68
C PRO A 237 9.71 26.04 15.54
N LEU A 238 9.24 25.36 14.50
CA LEU A 238 9.59 23.97 14.23
C LEU A 238 10.19 23.84 12.83
N ARG A 239 11.25 23.06 12.72
CA ARG A 239 11.80 22.65 11.44
C ARG A 239 11.07 21.40 10.96
N ARG A 240 10.51 21.43 9.75
CA ARG A 240 9.86 20.27 9.14
C ARG A 240 10.89 19.17 8.89
N GLU A 241 10.56 17.95 9.26
CA GLU A 241 11.35 16.75 9.04
C GLU A 241 10.52 15.68 8.33
N ARG A 242 11.17 14.61 7.88
CA ARG A 242 10.46 13.44 7.36
C ARG A 242 9.70 12.76 8.50
N VAL A 243 8.38 12.78 8.43
CA VAL A 243 7.47 12.16 9.39
C VAL A 243 6.88 10.91 8.74
N VAL A 244 7.13 9.75 9.34
CA VAL A 244 6.52 8.48 8.92
C VAL A 244 5.42 8.12 9.93
N PRO A 245 4.17 7.89 9.49
CA PRO A 245 3.09 7.48 10.38
C PRO A 245 3.42 6.19 11.14
N ASN A 246 3.06 6.11 12.42
CA ASN A 246 3.15 4.87 13.16
C ASN A 246 2.06 3.88 12.67
N THR A 247 2.47 2.64 12.39
CA THR A 247 1.62 1.55 11.87
C THR A 247 1.56 0.35 12.82
N VAL A 248 2.20 0.46 13.99
CA VAL A 248 2.28 -0.60 14.99
C VAL A 248 1.57 -0.15 16.27
N ASN A 249 0.59 -0.93 16.70
CA ASN A 249 -0.08 -0.74 17.98
C ASN A 249 0.27 -1.91 18.90
N SER A 250 0.64 -1.63 20.15
CA SER A 250 1.02 -2.64 21.12
C SER A 250 0.15 -2.59 22.36
N SER A 251 -0.25 -3.75 22.87
CA SER A 251 -0.91 -3.91 24.17
C SER A 251 -0.37 -5.16 24.88
N VAL A 252 -0.72 -5.32 26.15
CA VAL A 252 -0.39 -6.52 26.92
C VAL A 252 -1.70 -7.14 27.40
N SER A 253 -1.86 -8.43 27.16
CA SER A 253 -2.98 -9.22 27.68
C SER A 253 -2.45 -10.51 28.28
N GLU A 254 -2.83 -10.83 29.52
CA GLU A 254 -2.39 -12.05 30.21
C GLU A 254 -0.88 -12.33 30.09
N GLN A 255 -0.03 -11.32 30.35
CA GLN A 255 1.43 -11.43 30.21
C GLN A 255 1.91 -11.84 28.80
N VAL A 256 1.14 -11.54 27.76
CA VAL A 256 1.51 -11.69 26.35
C VAL A 256 1.50 -10.31 25.69
N GLY A 257 2.54 -10.01 24.92
CA GLY A 257 2.58 -8.80 24.10
C GLY A 257 1.76 -8.99 22.82
N VAL A 258 0.71 -8.20 22.63
CA VAL A 258 -0.09 -8.20 21.40
C VAL A 258 0.34 -7.01 20.55
N LEU A 259 0.91 -7.30 19.39
CA LEU A 259 1.54 -6.35 18.47
C LEU A 259 0.76 -6.37 17.16
N LYS A 260 -0.08 -5.36 16.93
CA LYS A 260 -0.85 -5.23 15.70
C LYS A 260 -0.11 -4.36 14.69
N VAL A 261 0.09 -4.89 13.48
CA VAL A 261 0.68 -4.15 12.35
C VAL A 261 -0.42 -3.92 11.32
N ASP A 262 -0.84 -2.66 11.15
CA ASP A 262 -1.93 -2.31 10.23
C ASP A 262 -1.46 -2.22 8.76
N ARG A 263 -0.17 -1.91 8.54
CA ARG A 263 0.46 -1.75 7.22
C ARG A 263 1.98 -1.77 7.32
N PHE A 264 2.67 -2.09 6.23
CA PHE A 264 4.12 -1.97 6.12
C PHE A 264 4.55 -0.65 5.45
N ASN A 265 5.12 0.26 6.22
CA ASN A 265 5.70 1.52 5.76
C ASN A 265 7.15 1.65 6.25
N ALA A 266 7.84 2.71 5.84
CA ALA A 266 9.28 2.88 6.06
C ALA A 266 9.76 2.88 7.54
N ALA A 267 8.85 2.89 8.52
CA ALA A 267 9.16 2.83 9.95
C ALA A 267 8.58 1.60 10.66
N THR A 268 7.91 0.68 9.94
CA THR A 268 7.23 -0.46 10.57
C THR A 268 8.19 -1.35 11.35
N ALA A 269 9.33 -1.73 10.77
CA ALA A 269 10.28 -2.61 11.45
C ALA A 269 10.87 -1.96 12.72
N SER A 270 11.24 -0.67 12.66
CA SER A 270 11.75 0.06 13.83
C SER A 270 10.68 0.21 14.92
N ASN A 271 9.44 0.55 14.54
CA ASN A 271 8.35 0.71 15.51
C ASN A 271 7.99 -0.62 16.16
N LEU A 272 8.03 -1.72 15.41
CA LEU A 272 7.80 -3.06 15.95
C LEU A 272 8.92 -3.48 16.92
N ARG A 273 10.19 -3.21 16.57
CA ARG A 273 11.33 -3.45 17.47
C ARG A 273 11.16 -2.67 18.78
N ASP A 274 10.87 -1.37 18.69
CA ASP A 274 10.66 -0.52 19.87
C ASP A 274 9.50 -1.05 20.73
N ALA A 275 8.39 -1.49 20.11
CA ALA A 275 7.25 -2.08 20.81
C ALA A 275 7.60 -3.39 21.52
N VAL A 276 8.29 -4.32 20.85
CA VAL A 276 8.75 -5.58 21.46
C VAL A 276 9.64 -5.30 22.67
N LEU A 277 10.67 -4.47 22.52
CA LEU A 277 11.61 -4.17 23.59
C LEU A 277 10.92 -3.48 24.78
N SER A 278 10.03 -2.52 24.50
CA SER A 278 9.25 -1.85 25.55
C SER A 278 8.33 -2.82 26.29
N THR A 279 7.68 -3.76 25.60
CA THR A 279 6.83 -4.78 26.24
C THR A 279 7.66 -5.73 27.10
N ARG A 280 8.84 -6.16 26.63
CA ARG A 280 9.76 -6.99 27.42
C ARG A 280 10.18 -6.27 28.70
N GLN A 281 10.53 -5.00 28.59
CA GLN A 281 10.94 -4.19 29.74
C GLN A 281 9.79 -3.99 30.74
N SER A 282 8.56 -3.74 30.27
CA SER A 282 7.43 -3.43 31.15
C SER A 282 6.84 -4.66 31.85
N VAL A 283 6.78 -5.81 31.16
CA VAL A 283 6.25 -7.07 31.74
C VAL A 283 7.33 -7.85 32.50
N GLY A 284 8.59 -7.76 32.04
CA GLY A 284 9.72 -8.45 32.64
C GLY A 284 9.65 -9.97 32.49
N LYS A 285 10.14 -10.71 33.50
CA LYS A 285 10.29 -12.18 33.47
C LYS A 285 8.98 -12.96 33.34
N GLY A 286 7.83 -12.32 33.56
CA GLY A 286 6.52 -12.97 33.43
C GLY A 286 6.01 -13.06 31.99
N LEU A 287 6.68 -12.42 31.02
CA LEU A 287 6.25 -12.39 29.63
C LEU A 287 6.27 -13.82 29.04
N ARG A 288 5.11 -14.29 28.58
CA ARG A 288 4.91 -15.65 28.04
C ARG A 288 5.18 -15.76 26.55
N GLY A 289 5.14 -14.65 25.82
CA GLY A 289 5.36 -14.61 24.38
C GLY A 289 4.72 -13.40 23.71
N PHE A 290 4.64 -13.47 22.38
CA PHE A 290 4.08 -12.41 21.54
C PHE A 290 3.01 -12.94 20.58
N VAL A 291 2.01 -12.11 20.34
CA VAL A 291 1.07 -12.24 19.23
C VAL A 291 1.36 -11.12 18.24
N LEU A 292 1.73 -11.47 17.02
CA LEU A 292 1.85 -10.55 15.89
C LEU A 292 0.55 -10.59 15.07
N ASP A 293 -0.30 -9.58 15.23
CA ASP A 293 -1.59 -9.50 14.55
C ASP A 293 -1.43 -8.78 13.20
N LEU A 294 -1.55 -9.54 12.10
CA LEU A 294 -1.50 -9.07 10.72
C LEU A 294 -2.86 -9.12 10.02
N ARG A 295 -3.96 -9.35 10.75
CA ARG A 295 -5.31 -9.40 10.19
C ARG A 295 -5.72 -8.05 9.65
N GLY A 296 -6.36 -8.02 8.47
CA GLY A 296 -6.75 -6.79 7.79
C GLY A 296 -5.60 -6.02 7.15
N ASN A 297 -4.35 -6.49 7.22
CA ASN A 297 -3.19 -5.77 6.70
C ASN A 297 -2.98 -6.06 5.20
N PRO A 298 -3.16 -5.07 4.30
CA PRO A 298 -3.05 -5.26 2.86
C PRO A 298 -1.59 -5.34 2.35
N GLY A 299 -0.61 -5.34 3.25
CA GLY A 299 0.81 -5.36 2.97
C GLY A 299 1.43 -3.96 2.99
N GLY A 300 2.38 -3.72 2.09
CA GLY A 300 3.09 -2.45 1.98
C GLY A 300 4.47 -2.63 1.38
N LEU A 301 5.48 -2.00 1.96
CA LEU A 301 6.86 -2.12 1.48
C LEU A 301 7.42 -3.52 1.79
N LEU A 302 8.12 -4.13 0.82
CA LEU A 302 8.67 -5.48 0.93
C LEU A 302 9.89 -5.53 1.86
N ASP A 303 10.79 -4.55 1.74
CA ASP A 303 11.96 -4.39 2.60
C ASP A 303 11.58 -4.34 4.08
N GLN A 304 10.45 -3.71 4.41
CA GLN A 304 9.91 -3.63 5.76
C GLN A 304 9.32 -4.96 6.24
N ALA A 305 8.72 -5.75 5.36
CA ALA A 305 8.30 -7.11 5.72
C ALA A 305 9.50 -8.02 5.98
N VAL A 306 10.52 -7.96 5.12
CA VAL A 306 11.78 -8.69 5.32
C VAL A 306 12.40 -8.28 6.66
N ALA A 307 12.56 -6.97 6.90
CA ALA A 307 13.13 -6.46 8.15
C ALA A 307 12.30 -6.83 9.38
N VAL A 308 10.96 -6.96 9.27
CA VAL A 308 10.11 -7.45 10.37
C VAL A 308 10.31 -8.93 10.64
N ALA A 309 10.40 -9.77 9.60
CA ALA A 309 10.68 -11.20 9.77
C ALA A 309 12.07 -11.42 10.38
N ASP A 310 13.05 -10.64 9.92
CA ASP A 310 14.44 -10.60 10.41
C ASP A 310 14.57 -10.24 11.89
N LEU A 311 13.56 -9.61 12.50
CA LEU A 311 13.58 -9.36 13.95
C LEU A 311 13.49 -10.65 14.78
N PHE A 312 12.95 -11.73 14.22
CA PHE A 312 12.60 -12.94 14.97
C PHE A 312 13.30 -14.20 14.45
N ILE A 313 13.77 -14.20 13.20
CA ILE A 313 14.43 -15.35 12.57
C ILE A 313 15.94 -15.16 12.73
N ALA A 314 16.62 -16.06 13.43
CA ALA A 314 18.06 -15.92 13.71
C ALA A 314 18.98 -16.42 12.58
N GLN A 315 18.45 -17.18 11.62
CA GLN A 315 19.24 -17.66 10.47
C GLN A 315 18.34 -18.22 9.36
N GLY A 316 18.87 -18.23 8.14
CA GLY A 316 18.27 -18.86 6.97
C GLY A 316 17.39 -17.91 6.16
N LYS A 317 16.81 -18.46 5.11
CA LYS A 317 16.08 -17.72 4.09
C LYS A 317 14.77 -17.16 4.62
N ILE A 318 14.50 -15.88 4.34
CA ILE A 318 13.22 -15.22 4.60
C ILE A 318 12.30 -15.41 3.38
N ILE A 319 12.74 -14.99 2.19
CA ILE A 319 12.05 -15.18 0.91
C ILE A 319 13.03 -15.07 -0.26
N THR A 320 12.61 -15.51 -1.43
CA THR A 320 13.21 -15.08 -2.70
C THR A 320 12.16 -14.43 -3.60
N THR A 321 12.62 -13.61 -4.53
CA THR A 321 11.79 -13.06 -5.60
C THR A 321 12.33 -13.52 -6.94
N GLU A 322 11.46 -13.81 -7.89
CA GLU A 322 11.86 -14.20 -9.25
C GLU A 322 11.02 -13.47 -10.29
N GLY A 323 11.68 -12.90 -11.28
CA GLY A 323 11.04 -12.18 -12.37
C GLY A 323 11.92 -12.10 -13.62
N ARG A 324 11.39 -11.44 -14.65
CA ARG A 324 12.06 -11.30 -15.95
C ARG A 324 13.31 -10.43 -15.85
N HIS A 325 13.21 -9.31 -15.14
CA HIS A 325 14.32 -8.38 -14.96
C HIS A 325 15.37 -8.95 -13.99
N PRO A 326 16.68 -8.86 -14.25
CA PRO A 326 17.71 -9.40 -13.36
C PRO A 326 17.61 -8.87 -11.92
N ASP A 327 17.42 -7.57 -11.74
CA ASP A 327 17.30 -6.95 -10.40
C ASP A 327 16.06 -7.38 -9.61
N SER A 328 15.09 -7.99 -10.30
CA SER A 328 13.88 -8.54 -9.66
C SER A 328 14.13 -9.92 -9.04
N ARG A 329 15.32 -10.51 -9.27
CA ARG A 329 15.75 -11.79 -8.69
C ARG A 329 16.55 -11.54 -7.43
N GLN A 330 15.87 -11.55 -6.29
CA GLN A 330 16.45 -11.17 -5.00
C GLN A 330 16.36 -12.33 -4.02
N ARG A 331 17.36 -12.44 -3.16
CA ARG A 331 17.39 -13.40 -2.05
C ARG A 331 17.51 -12.61 -0.76
N PHE A 332 16.61 -12.88 0.17
CA PHE A 332 16.58 -12.24 1.48
C PHE A 332 16.83 -13.31 2.54
N GLU A 333 17.90 -13.12 3.29
CA GLU A 333 18.36 -14.02 4.35
C GLU A 333 18.26 -13.28 5.69
N ALA A 334 18.04 -14.03 6.76
CA ALA A 334 17.98 -13.48 8.10
C ALA A 334 19.38 -13.26 8.71
N GLY A 335 19.50 -12.21 9.52
CA GLY A 335 20.62 -11.94 10.40
C GLY A 335 20.55 -12.73 11.73
N PRO A 336 21.57 -12.61 12.58
CA PRO A 336 21.72 -13.46 13.78
C PRO A 336 20.82 -13.07 14.98
N ASP A 337 19.98 -12.05 14.85
CA ASP A 337 19.25 -11.46 15.98
C ASP A 337 17.84 -12.07 16.13
N ASP A 338 17.46 -12.49 17.35
CA ASP A 338 16.05 -12.70 17.74
C ASP A 338 15.72 -11.77 18.91
N ILE A 339 15.02 -10.67 18.64
CA ILE A 339 14.69 -9.66 19.66
C ILE A 339 13.68 -10.16 20.69
N ALA A 340 12.98 -11.27 20.40
CA ALA A 340 12.11 -11.95 21.33
C ALA A 340 12.86 -12.99 22.19
N GLU A 341 14.17 -13.21 21.97
CA GLU A 341 15.03 -14.12 22.76
C GLU A 341 14.43 -15.53 22.92
N GLY A 342 13.94 -16.10 21.81
CA GLY A 342 13.34 -17.43 21.80
C GLY A 342 11.95 -17.53 22.46
N LEU A 343 11.37 -16.41 22.92
CA LEU A 343 10.00 -16.43 23.44
C LEU A 343 9.02 -16.91 22.34
N PRO A 344 7.99 -17.69 22.74
CA PRO A 344 6.94 -18.13 21.83
C PRO A 344 6.29 -16.98 21.06
N LEU A 345 6.11 -17.19 19.75
CA LEU A 345 5.50 -16.24 18.82
C LEU A 345 4.32 -16.90 18.08
N VAL A 346 3.19 -16.21 18.07
CA VAL A 346 2.01 -16.56 17.25
C VAL A 346 1.74 -15.41 16.27
N VAL A 347 1.45 -15.73 15.02
CA VAL A 347 1.07 -14.75 13.99
C VAL A 347 -0.40 -14.94 13.64
N LEU A 348 -1.18 -13.87 13.65
CA LEU A 348 -2.59 -13.90 13.23
C LEU A 348 -2.74 -13.39 11.80
N VAL A 349 -3.49 -14.12 10.97
CA VAL A 349 -3.79 -13.74 9.58
C VAL A 349 -5.27 -13.96 9.24
N ASP A 350 -5.81 -13.17 8.32
CA ASP A 350 -7.16 -13.33 7.78
C ASP A 350 -7.15 -13.21 6.24
N GLY A 351 -8.31 -13.37 5.61
CA GLY A 351 -8.46 -13.23 4.15
C GLY A 351 -8.12 -11.84 3.59
N ARG A 352 -7.83 -10.85 4.45
CA ARG A 352 -7.40 -9.50 4.07
C ARG A 352 -5.91 -9.27 4.33
N SER A 353 -5.23 -10.18 5.02
CA SER A 353 -3.76 -10.23 5.10
C SER A 353 -3.19 -10.50 3.71
N ALA A 354 -2.42 -9.56 3.15
CA ALA A 354 -1.94 -9.64 1.78
C ALA A 354 -0.47 -9.19 1.63
N SER A 355 0.23 -9.68 0.60
CA SER A 355 1.56 -9.22 0.18
C SER A 355 2.58 -9.26 1.32
N SER A 356 3.15 -8.12 1.76
CA SER A 356 4.10 -8.02 2.87
C SER A 356 3.63 -8.74 4.16
N ALA A 357 2.33 -8.76 4.46
CA ALA A 357 1.82 -9.50 5.62
C ALA A 357 1.98 -11.02 5.44
N GLU A 358 1.76 -11.51 4.21
CA GLU A 358 1.93 -12.91 3.84
C GLU A 358 3.41 -13.31 3.82
N VAL A 359 4.30 -12.41 3.41
CA VAL A 359 5.76 -12.60 3.50
C VAL A 359 6.18 -12.87 4.93
N VAL A 360 5.76 -12.03 5.89
CA VAL A 360 6.11 -12.19 7.30
C VAL A 360 5.53 -13.50 7.86
N ALA A 361 4.25 -13.76 7.61
CA ALA A 361 3.60 -14.98 8.09
C ALA A 361 4.25 -16.25 7.51
N ALA A 362 4.54 -16.28 6.21
CA ALA A 362 5.19 -17.42 5.57
C ALA A 362 6.62 -17.61 6.05
N ALA A 363 7.43 -16.54 6.14
CA ALA A 363 8.81 -16.64 6.60
C ALA A 363 8.89 -17.18 8.04
N LEU A 364 8.05 -16.67 8.94
CA LEU A 364 8.01 -17.12 10.33
C LEU A 364 7.43 -18.53 10.49
N GLN A 365 6.46 -18.91 9.65
CA GLN A 365 5.90 -20.27 9.67
C GLN A 365 6.88 -21.31 9.12
N ASP A 366 7.41 -21.06 7.93
CA ASP A 366 8.24 -22.03 7.19
C ASP A 366 9.61 -22.22 7.85
N SER A 367 10.12 -21.21 8.58
CA SER A 367 11.31 -21.32 9.44
C SER A 367 11.04 -22.06 10.77
N GLY A 368 9.78 -22.37 11.08
CA GLY A 368 9.38 -22.93 12.37
C GLY A 368 9.48 -21.95 13.54
N ARG A 369 9.67 -20.65 13.28
CA ARG A 369 9.82 -19.63 14.33
C ARG A 369 8.49 -19.26 15.00
N ALA A 370 7.38 -19.33 14.27
CA ALA A 370 6.06 -18.98 14.78
C ALA A 370 4.97 -19.95 14.33
N VAL A 371 3.89 -19.97 15.10
CA VAL A 371 2.64 -20.64 14.71
C VAL A 371 1.72 -19.61 14.06
N VAL A 372 1.23 -19.89 12.84
CA VAL A 372 0.22 -19.04 12.21
C VAL A 372 -1.17 -19.56 12.56
N VAL A 373 -2.02 -18.66 13.04
CA VAL A 373 -3.40 -18.89 13.46
C VAL A 373 -4.32 -17.99 12.64
N GLY A 374 -5.49 -18.48 12.25
CA GLY A 374 -6.51 -17.64 11.61
C GLY A 374 -7.18 -18.31 10.42
N ALA A 375 -7.40 -17.51 9.37
CA ALA A 375 -7.94 -17.94 8.08
C ALA A 375 -6.88 -17.88 6.97
N SER A 376 -7.10 -18.59 5.86
CA SER A 376 -6.22 -18.44 4.69
C SER A 376 -6.13 -16.99 4.23
N SER A 377 -4.90 -16.54 3.97
CA SER A 377 -4.63 -15.16 3.56
C SER A 377 -4.97 -14.89 2.08
N TYR A 378 -4.82 -13.65 1.63
CA TYR A 378 -5.36 -13.17 0.36
C TYR A 378 -4.77 -13.86 -0.90
N GLY A 379 -3.47 -14.16 -0.91
CA GLY A 379 -2.76 -14.76 -2.03
C GLY A 379 -2.13 -13.78 -3.01
N LYS A 380 -1.69 -12.60 -2.54
CA LYS A 380 -0.93 -11.66 -3.37
C LYS A 380 0.56 -11.99 -3.28
N GLY A 381 1.01 -12.92 -4.11
CA GLY A 381 2.42 -13.33 -4.22
C GLY A 381 3.25 -12.57 -5.24
N SER A 382 2.92 -11.32 -5.57
CA SER A 382 3.66 -10.50 -6.52
C SER A 382 4.31 -9.29 -5.85
N VAL A 383 5.52 -8.94 -6.29
CA VAL A 383 6.18 -7.68 -5.94
C VAL A 383 5.87 -6.68 -7.03
N GLN A 384 5.74 -5.40 -6.64
CA GLN A 384 5.53 -4.32 -7.58
C GLN A 384 6.65 -3.28 -7.46
N THR A 385 7.15 -2.82 -8.60
CA THR A 385 7.95 -1.58 -8.64
C THR A 385 7.03 -0.38 -8.62
N VAL A 386 7.43 0.69 -7.94
CA VAL A 386 6.73 1.98 -7.99
C VAL A 386 7.61 2.98 -8.74
N THR A 387 7.14 3.46 -9.90
CA THR A 387 7.82 4.50 -10.66
C THR A 387 7.05 5.80 -10.58
N ARG A 388 7.70 6.87 -10.10
CA ARG A 388 7.16 8.23 -10.19
C ARG A 388 7.26 8.71 -11.63
N LEU A 389 6.14 9.15 -12.20
CA LEU A 389 6.06 9.69 -13.56
C LEU A 389 6.33 11.21 -13.56
N PRO A 390 6.63 11.82 -14.72
CA PRO A 390 6.90 13.26 -14.83
C PRO A 390 5.78 14.19 -14.35
N ASN A 391 4.52 13.72 -14.32
CA ASN A 391 3.37 14.45 -13.77
C ASN A 391 3.14 14.21 -12.27
N ASP A 392 4.10 13.59 -11.57
CA ASP A 392 4.04 13.19 -10.16
C ASP A 392 3.05 12.09 -9.80
N GLY A 393 2.35 11.53 -10.79
CA GLY A 393 1.65 10.27 -10.68
C GLY A 393 2.61 9.09 -10.44
N GLU A 394 2.05 7.93 -10.13
CA GLU A 394 2.82 6.71 -9.88
C GLU A 394 2.33 5.54 -10.72
N LEU A 395 3.29 4.78 -11.23
CA LEU A 395 3.07 3.53 -11.92
C LEU A 395 3.49 2.36 -11.03
N PHE A 396 2.55 1.47 -10.76
CA PHE A 396 2.78 0.21 -10.04
C PHE A 396 2.80 -0.90 -11.07
N LEU A 397 3.93 -1.59 -11.21
CA LEU A 397 4.09 -2.70 -12.16
C LEU A 397 4.50 -3.96 -11.42
N THR A 398 3.77 -5.05 -11.64
CA THR A 398 4.20 -6.38 -11.21
C THR A 398 5.48 -6.75 -11.97
N TRP A 399 6.58 -6.96 -11.24
CA TRP A 399 7.89 -7.26 -11.85
C TRP A 399 8.48 -8.61 -11.43
N SER A 400 8.04 -9.17 -10.30
CA SER A 400 8.47 -10.48 -9.81
C SER A 400 7.39 -11.18 -8.97
N ARG A 401 7.55 -12.48 -8.79
CA ARG A 401 6.79 -13.33 -7.87
C ARG A 401 7.61 -13.61 -6.63
N ILE A 402 6.92 -13.79 -5.50
CA ILE A 402 7.51 -14.13 -4.21
C ILE A 402 7.47 -15.65 -4.02
N TYR A 403 8.58 -16.20 -3.52
CA TYR A 403 8.72 -17.60 -3.11
C TYR A 403 9.12 -17.66 -1.64
N THR A 404 8.43 -18.50 -0.89
CA THR A 404 8.65 -18.66 0.56
C THR A 404 9.90 -19.49 0.85
N PRO A 405 10.34 -19.60 2.11
CA PRO A 405 11.46 -20.47 2.46
C PRO A 405 11.24 -21.93 2.02
N ALA A 406 10.00 -22.42 2.13
CA ALA A 406 9.60 -23.76 1.68
C ALA A 406 9.46 -23.90 0.15
N GLY A 407 9.70 -22.83 -0.62
CA GLY A 407 9.86 -22.87 -2.08
C GLY A 407 8.57 -22.80 -2.89
N TYR A 408 7.40 -22.66 -2.26
CA TYR A 408 6.14 -22.40 -2.96
C TYR A 408 5.92 -20.91 -3.17
N THR A 409 5.07 -20.53 -4.13
CA THR A 409 4.68 -19.12 -4.33
C THR A 409 3.38 -18.81 -3.60
N LEU A 410 3.28 -17.59 -3.05
CA LEU A 410 2.07 -17.11 -2.38
C LEU A 410 0.93 -16.79 -3.37
N HIS A 411 1.24 -16.68 -4.67
CA HIS A 411 0.29 -16.25 -5.68
C HIS A 411 -0.96 -17.16 -5.72
N ARG A 412 -2.15 -16.55 -5.65
CA ARG A 412 -3.50 -17.16 -5.67
C ARG A 412 -3.90 -17.97 -4.43
N GLN A 413 -2.93 -18.56 -3.71
CA GLN A 413 -3.18 -19.43 -2.55
C GLN A 413 -3.00 -18.75 -1.19
N GLY A 414 -2.05 -17.82 -1.08
CA GLY A 414 -1.66 -17.20 0.19
C GLY A 414 -0.93 -18.14 1.15
N VAL A 415 -0.99 -17.78 2.43
CA VAL A 415 -0.49 -18.52 3.59
C VAL A 415 -1.64 -19.29 4.19
N GLN A 416 -1.44 -20.60 4.28
CA GLN A 416 -2.32 -21.52 4.98
C GLN A 416 -1.92 -21.56 6.46
N PRO A 417 -2.80 -21.16 7.39
CA PRO A 417 -2.52 -21.22 8.83
C PRO A 417 -2.29 -22.66 9.30
N THR A 418 -1.42 -22.81 10.28
CA THR A 418 -1.20 -24.08 10.99
C THR A 418 -2.42 -24.41 11.86
N VAL A 419 -3.03 -23.41 12.50
CA VAL A 419 -4.28 -23.54 13.24
C VAL A 419 -5.35 -22.72 12.54
N CYS A 420 -6.30 -23.42 11.89
CA CYS A 420 -7.40 -22.78 11.19
C CYS A 420 -8.56 -22.48 12.14
N THR A 421 -9.05 -21.25 12.16
CA THR A 421 -10.15 -20.78 13.03
C THR A 421 -11.41 -20.39 12.25
N SER A 422 -11.39 -20.52 10.93
CA SER A 422 -12.46 -20.07 10.03
C SER A 422 -13.38 -21.19 9.50
N ARG A 423 -13.22 -22.41 10.00
CA ARG A 423 -14.09 -23.53 9.61
C ARG A 423 -15.48 -23.36 10.24
N THR A 424 -16.50 -23.66 9.45
CA THR A 424 -17.89 -23.54 9.90
C THR A 424 -18.15 -24.44 11.11
N GLY A 425 -18.72 -23.86 12.17
CA GLY A 425 -19.06 -24.56 13.42
C GLY A 425 -17.88 -24.76 14.39
N GLN A 426 -16.75 -24.08 14.19
CA GLN A 426 -15.60 -24.13 15.07
C GLN A 426 -15.36 -22.80 15.80
N ASP A 427 -16.27 -22.46 16.71
CA ASP A 427 -16.23 -21.17 17.42
C ASP A 427 -15.67 -21.28 18.86
N ASP A 428 -15.37 -22.51 19.31
CA ASP A 428 -14.79 -22.78 20.63
C ASP A 428 -13.26 -22.94 20.54
N PRO A 429 -12.46 -22.07 21.19
CA PRO A 429 -11.02 -22.20 21.26
C PRO A 429 -10.54 -23.52 21.92
N VAL A 430 -11.31 -24.16 22.81
CA VAL A 430 -10.92 -25.46 23.39
C VAL A 430 -11.01 -26.53 22.31
N ALA A 431 -12.15 -26.62 21.63
CA ALA A 431 -12.41 -27.60 20.59
C ALA A 431 -11.39 -27.48 19.43
N LEU A 432 -11.07 -26.26 18.99
CA LEU A 432 -10.07 -26.01 17.94
C LEU A 432 -8.68 -26.57 18.27
N LEU A 433 -8.30 -26.51 19.54
CA LEU A 433 -7.00 -26.99 20.02
C LEU A 433 -7.03 -28.47 20.42
N SER A 434 -8.19 -29.11 20.45
CA SER A 434 -8.32 -30.54 20.80
C SER A 434 -7.61 -31.44 19.78
N ASP A 435 -7.80 -31.20 18.48
CA ASP A 435 -7.11 -31.97 17.44
C ASP A 435 -5.58 -31.83 17.53
N LEU A 436 -5.09 -30.65 17.90
CA LEU A 436 -3.67 -30.41 18.14
C LEU A 436 -3.16 -31.16 19.39
N ARG A 437 -3.93 -31.11 20.47
CA ARG A 437 -3.63 -31.78 21.74
C ARG A 437 -3.61 -33.31 21.58
N ASP A 438 -4.56 -33.85 20.82
CA ASP A 438 -4.75 -35.28 20.60
C ASP A 438 -3.88 -35.83 19.45
N GLY A 439 -3.09 -34.98 18.78
CA GLY A 439 -2.23 -35.40 17.67
C GLY A 439 -2.98 -35.76 16.38
N ARG A 440 -4.22 -35.27 16.23
CA ARG A 440 -5.08 -35.47 15.05
C ARG A 440 -4.94 -34.34 14.02
N ALA A 441 -4.30 -33.24 14.39
CA ALA A 441 -4.04 -32.11 13.50
C ALA A 441 -3.10 -32.50 12.33
N ARG A 442 -3.41 -32.02 11.12
CA ARG A 442 -2.65 -32.33 9.91
C ARG A 442 -1.37 -31.47 9.85
N PRO A 443 -0.17 -32.07 9.68
CA PRO A 443 1.05 -31.31 9.50
C PRO A 443 1.09 -30.60 8.15
N MET A 444 1.79 -29.48 8.09
CA MET A 444 1.91 -28.65 6.90
C MET A 444 2.55 -29.39 5.71
N THR A 445 3.36 -30.43 5.98
CA THR A 445 3.95 -31.31 4.98
C THR A 445 2.92 -32.05 4.14
N GLN A 446 1.73 -32.38 4.67
CA GLN A 446 0.65 -32.99 3.90
C GLN A 446 0.10 -32.05 2.82
N PHE A 447 0.20 -30.73 3.01
CA PHE A 447 -0.23 -29.73 2.04
C PHE A 447 0.87 -29.38 1.03
N ALA A 448 2.12 -29.87 1.19
CA ALA A 448 3.26 -29.47 0.36
C ALA A 448 3.02 -29.71 -1.14
N GLY A 449 2.44 -30.85 -1.50
CA GLY A 449 2.14 -31.19 -2.89
C GLY A 449 1.04 -30.32 -3.54
N TRP A 450 0.10 -29.80 -2.74
CA TRP A 450 -0.89 -28.83 -3.24
C TRP A 450 -0.28 -27.43 -3.33
N ARG A 451 0.47 -27.00 -2.30
CA ARG A 451 1.16 -25.70 -2.27
C ARG A 451 2.13 -25.51 -3.44
N ALA A 452 2.85 -26.58 -3.82
CA ALA A 452 3.79 -26.51 -4.94
C ALA A 452 3.11 -26.30 -6.31
N ARG A 453 1.83 -26.67 -6.46
CA ARG A 453 1.10 -26.63 -7.74
C ARG A 453 0.01 -25.56 -7.82
N ALA A 454 -0.48 -25.07 -6.68
CA ALA A 454 -1.69 -24.24 -6.63
C ALA A 454 -1.62 -22.90 -7.38
N ALA A 455 -0.43 -22.43 -7.76
CA ALA A 455 -0.30 -21.28 -8.65
C ALA A 455 -0.95 -21.55 -10.03
N ASP A 456 -0.80 -22.77 -10.53
CA ASP A 456 -1.16 -23.15 -11.90
C ASP A 456 -2.17 -24.33 -11.95
N ASP A 457 -2.63 -24.83 -10.80
CA ASP A 457 -3.53 -25.98 -10.67
C ASP A 457 -4.77 -25.60 -9.82
N GLU A 458 -5.93 -25.49 -10.48
CA GLU A 458 -7.19 -25.10 -9.83
C GLU A 458 -7.68 -26.13 -8.78
N GLU A 459 -7.42 -27.41 -9.00
CA GLU A 459 -7.86 -28.46 -8.07
C GLU A 459 -7.01 -28.41 -6.80
N ALA A 460 -5.70 -28.26 -6.94
CA ALA A 460 -4.79 -28.06 -5.82
C ALA A 460 -5.17 -26.80 -5.02
N LEU A 461 -5.49 -25.70 -5.72
CA LEU A 461 -5.94 -24.45 -5.09
C LEU A 461 -7.28 -24.60 -4.36
N ALA A 462 -8.24 -25.30 -4.95
CA ALA A 462 -9.54 -25.56 -4.32
C ALA A 462 -9.40 -26.36 -3.03
N ARG A 463 -8.57 -27.42 -3.04
CA ARG A 463 -8.30 -28.26 -1.86
C ARG A 463 -7.63 -27.46 -0.72
N LEU A 464 -6.72 -26.54 -1.04
CA LEU A 464 -6.12 -25.65 -0.02
C LEU A 464 -7.19 -24.73 0.60
N ARG A 465 -8.03 -24.10 -0.24
CA ARG A 465 -9.10 -23.21 0.22
C ARG A 465 -10.15 -23.93 1.05
N GLU A 466 -10.44 -25.19 0.75
CA GLU A 466 -11.35 -26.02 1.55
C GLU A 466 -10.73 -26.38 2.92
N ALA A 467 -9.43 -26.68 2.97
CA ALA A 467 -8.74 -27.04 4.20
C ALA A 467 -8.80 -25.93 5.27
N CYS A 468 -8.74 -24.67 4.85
CA CYS A 468 -9.03 -23.52 5.68
C CYS A 468 -9.60 -22.36 4.86
N PRO A 469 -10.92 -22.13 4.90
CA PRO A 469 -11.55 -21.12 4.07
C PRO A 469 -11.23 -19.71 4.56
N TRP A 470 -11.20 -18.73 3.67
CA TRP A 470 -11.26 -17.33 4.06
C TRP A 470 -12.73 -17.04 4.42
N LYS A 471 -13.10 -17.16 5.69
CA LYS A 471 -14.43 -16.76 6.17
C LYS A 471 -14.25 -15.83 7.35
N GLU A 472 -15.05 -14.77 7.37
CA GLU A 472 -15.19 -13.96 8.56
C GLU A 472 -15.76 -14.81 9.69
N HIS A 473 -15.19 -14.62 10.87
CA HIS A 473 -15.58 -15.28 12.11
C HIS A 473 -15.30 -14.30 13.26
N GLU A 474 -15.65 -14.67 14.50
CA GLU A 474 -15.50 -13.79 15.65
C GLU A 474 -14.04 -13.32 15.80
N PRO A 475 -13.74 -12.00 15.70
CA PRO A 475 -12.35 -11.51 15.73
C PRO A 475 -11.61 -11.81 17.03
N GLU A 476 -12.30 -12.06 18.13
CA GLU A 476 -11.66 -12.43 19.39
C GLU A 476 -11.20 -13.90 19.41
N LEU A 477 -11.76 -14.76 18.56
CA LEU A 477 -11.45 -16.19 18.52
C LEU A 477 -9.96 -16.43 18.28
N ASP A 478 -9.38 -15.80 17.26
CA ASP A 478 -7.96 -15.93 16.93
C ASP A 478 -7.06 -15.54 18.10
N VAL A 479 -7.40 -14.44 18.79
CA VAL A 479 -6.64 -13.94 19.93
C VAL A 479 -6.77 -14.90 21.11
N LYS A 480 -7.98 -15.40 21.40
CA LYS A 480 -8.22 -16.40 22.45
C LYS A 480 -7.43 -17.70 22.17
N VAL A 481 -7.41 -18.16 20.93
CA VAL A 481 -6.63 -19.34 20.50
C VAL A 481 -5.13 -19.08 20.67
N ALA A 482 -4.63 -17.92 20.24
CA ALA A 482 -3.23 -17.55 20.39
C ALA A 482 -2.77 -17.45 21.84
N LEU A 483 -3.55 -16.79 22.70
CA LEU A 483 -3.26 -16.69 24.13
C LEU A 483 -3.21 -18.07 24.80
N ARG A 484 -4.10 -18.98 24.41
CA ARG A 484 -4.11 -20.36 24.93
C ARG A 484 -2.91 -21.17 24.46
N LEU A 485 -2.49 -21.04 23.21
CA LEU A 485 -1.25 -21.65 22.71
C LEU A 485 -0.06 -21.15 23.51
N LEU A 486 0.05 -19.84 23.74
CA LEU A 486 1.16 -19.23 24.48
C LEU A 486 1.13 -19.54 25.99
N ALA A 487 -0.02 -19.92 26.53
CA ALA A 487 -0.16 -20.34 27.93
C ALA A 487 0.26 -21.80 28.18
N ASP A 488 0.33 -22.64 27.13
CA ASP A 488 0.67 -24.07 27.22
C ASP A 488 1.90 -24.39 26.34
N PRO A 489 3.11 -24.43 26.93
CA PRO A 489 4.35 -24.67 26.17
C PRO A 489 4.35 -25.99 25.41
N ALA A 490 3.74 -27.05 25.95
CA ALA A 490 3.71 -28.35 25.28
C ALA A 490 2.81 -28.30 24.04
N LEU A 491 1.66 -27.63 24.14
CA LEU A 491 0.76 -27.42 23.03
C LEU A 491 1.38 -26.50 21.96
N TYR A 492 2.06 -25.44 22.36
CA TYR A 492 2.78 -24.55 21.44
C TYR A 492 3.84 -25.31 20.64
N GLN A 493 4.67 -26.12 21.30
CA GLN A 493 5.71 -26.91 20.63
C GLN A 493 5.12 -27.92 19.64
N ARG A 494 3.96 -28.52 19.95
CA ARG A 494 3.22 -29.37 19.00
C ARG A 494 2.78 -28.57 17.76
N ALA A 495 2.27 -27.36 17.94
CA ALA A 495 1.88 -26.52 16.81
C ALA A 495 3.08 -26.14 15.92
N VAL A 496 4.21 -25.77 16.53
CA VAL A 496 5.46 -25.48 15.79
C VAL A 496 5.94 -26.71 15.03
N ALA A 497 5.86 -27.91 15.61
CA ALA A 497 6.25 -29.14 14.91
C ALA A 497 5.38 -29.41 13.67
N LEU A 498 4.09 -29.02 13.68
CA LEU A 498 3.22 -29.13 12.52
C LEU A 498 3.53 -28.12 11.42
N SER A 499 4.03 -26.92 11.78
CA SER A 499 4.42 -25.89 10.81
C SER A 499 5.76 -26.18 10.17
N SER A 500 6.67 -26.83 10.90
CA SER A 500 8.02 -27.15 10.42
C SER A 500 7.98 -27.97 9.13
N THR A 501 8.38 -27.33 8.05
CA THR A 501 8.66 -28.00 6.78
C THR A 501 10.15 -28.32 6.76
N ASN A 502 10.51 -29.59 6.94
CA ASN A 502 11.83 -30.09 6.57
C ASN A 502 11.96 -30.03 5.05
N THR A 503 12.08 -28.83 4.48
CA THR A 503 12.55 -28.62 3.12
C THR A 503 13.95 -28.06 3.20
N VAL A 504 14.89 -28.96 3.52
CA VAL A 504 16.23 -28.84 2.96
C VAL A 504 16.07 -28.93 1.45
N ALA A 505 16.35 -27.85 0.74
CA ALA A 505 17.08 -27.85 -0.53
C ALA A 505 17.18 -26.42 -1.05
N GLU A 506 18.42 -25.94 -1.10
CA GLU A 506 18.85 -24.92 -2.04
C GLU A 506 18.26 -25.23 -3.43
N ARG A 507 17.50 -24.29 -3.98
CA ARG A 507 17.34 -24.12 -5.42
C ARG A 507 17.99 -22.79 -5.80
#